data_AF-A0A0K2UW29-F1
#
_entry.id   AF-A0A0K2UW29-F1
#
_cell.length_a   1.000
_cell.length_b   1.000
_cell.length_c   1.000
_cell.angle_alpha   90.00
_cell.angle_beta   90.00
_cell.angle_gamma   90.00
#
_symmetry.space_group_name_H-M   'P 1'
#
loop_
_entity.id
_entity.type
_entity.pdbx_description
1 polymer ?
#
loop_
_entity_poly.entity_id
_entity_poly.type
_entity_poly.pdbx_seq_one_letter_code
_entity_poly.pdbx_strand_id
1 'polypeptide(L)'
;MMSFNRATDLDIEHLIKTIKAYPATWNNNTLEHKNRIKRCEAWTEIAGMMGTNIKLCQTKWKSLRDRYIKIINKEKITLENGSPIKRNNWKYFRFLHFLKDTLKPSRTEHNMNLES
;
A
#
# COMPACT_ATOMS: atom_id res chain seq x y z
N MET A 1 -28.21 -13.98 4.91
CA MET A 1 -27.28 -14.23 6.04
C MET A 1 -25.89 -13.80 5.61
N MET A 2 -25.44 -12.60 6.00
CA MET A 2 -24.04 -12.21 5.86
C MET A 2 -23.36 -12.42 7.21
N SER A 3 -22.41 -13.33 7.23
CA SER A 3 -21.70 -13.86 8.40
C SER A 3 -21.05 -12.78 9.27
N PHE A 4 -21.14 -12.98 10.59
CA PHE A 4 -20.55 -12.14 11.64
C PHE A 4 -19.02 -12.35 11.84
N ASN A 5 -18.35 -11.29 12.35
CA ASN A 5 -17.11 -11.21 13.15
C ASN A 5 -15.71 -11.11 12.50
N ARG A 6 -15.11 -9.90 12.52
CA ARG A 6 -13.95 -9.54 13.39
C ARG A 6 -13.56 -8.05 13.28
N ALA A 7 -13.52 -7.37 14.42
CA ALA A 7 -12.89 -6.07 14.75
C ALA A 7 -12.37 -5.18 13.59
N THR A 8 -12.89 -3.96 13.50
CA THR A 8 -12.50 -2.85 12.59
C THR A 8 -12.97 -2.98 11.14
N ASP A 9 -14.26 -2.71 10.92
CA ASP A 9 -14.82 -2.49 9.57
C ASP A 9 -14.33 -1.12 9.04
N LEU A 10 -13.05 -1.08 8.67
CA LEU A 10 -12.49 0.04 7.92
C LEU A 10 -12.74 -0.26 6.44
N ASP A 11 -13.51 0.59 5.76
CA ASP A 11 -13.78 0.42 4.34
C ASP A 11 -12.47 0.56 3.55
N ILE A 12 -11.91 -0.59 3.18
CA ILE A 12 -10.59 -0.68 2.55
C ILE A 12 -10.60 0.03 1.19
N GLU A 13 -11.72 -0.03 0.47
CA GLU A 13 -11.86 0.59 -0.85
C GLU A 13 -11.83 2.11 -0.72
N HIS A 14 -12.55 2.64 0.26
CA HIS A 14 -12.54 4.05 0.63
C HIS A 14 -11.14 4.47 1.11
N LEU A 15 -10.48 3.66 1.95
CA LEU A 15 -9.12 3.95 2.43
C LEU A 15 -8.14 4.08 1.26
N ILE A 16 -8.15 3.12 0.33
CA ILE A 16 -7.25 3.14 -0.83
C ILE A 16 -7.55 4.35 -1.72
N LYS A 17 -8.82 4.67 -1.96
CA LYS A 17 -9.22 5.85 -2.75
C LYS A 17 -8.75 7.16 -2.10
N THR A 18 -8.90 7.27 -0.78
CA THR A 18 -8.46 8.46 -0.04
C THR A 18 -6.96 8.58 -0.10
N ILE A 19 -6.22 7.52 0.25
CA ILE A 19 -4.75 7.48 0.17
C ILE A 19 -4.25 7.83 -1.23
N LYS A 20 -4.90 7.30 -2.28
CA LYS A 20 -4.57 7.63 -3.67
C LYS A 20 -4.65 9.14 -3.94
N ALA A 21 -5.60 9.86 -3.34
CA ALA A 21 -5.73 11.30 -3.46
C ALA A 21 -4.62 12.09 -2.72
N TYR A 22 -3.95 11.48 -1.73
CA TYR A 22 -2.87 12.10 -0.96
C TYR A 22 -1.50 11.47 -1.30
N PRO A 23 -0.79 11.95 -2.34
CA PRO A 23 0.51 11.41 -2.73
C PRO A 23 1.56 11.48 -1.62
N ALA A 24 1.45 12.43 -0.68
CA ALA A 24 2.34 12.52 0.48
C ALA A 24 2.40 11.22 1.32
N THR A 25 1.33 10.41 1.33
CA THR A 25 1.25 9.20 2.16
C THR A 25 1.87 7.95 1.55
N TRP A 26 1.90 7.84 0.22
CA TRP A 26 2.33 6.61 -0.47
C TRP A 26 3.46 6.83 -1.48
N ASN A 27 3.63 8.05 -2.00
CA ASN A 27 4.64 8.35 -3.01
C ASN A 27 5.95 8.78 -2.35
N ASN A 28 6.89 7.84 -2.19
CA ASN A 28 8.21 8.14 -1.64
C ASN A 28 9.07 9.06 -2.54
N ASN A 29 8.67 9.29 -3.81
CA ASN A 29 9.40 10.13 -4.75
C ASN A 29 9.04 11.62 -4.65
N THR A 30 8.04 12.02 -3.86
CA THR A 30 7.69 13.44 -3.72
C THR A 30 8.48 14.12 -2.60
N LEU A 31 8.85 15.38 -2.83
CA LEU A 31 9.40 16.25 -1.78
C LEU A 31 8.43 16.38 -0.59
N GLU A 32 7.12 16.25 -0.83
CA GLU A 32 6.09 16.21 0.20
C GLU A 32 6.22 15.00 1.14
N HIS A 33 6.70 13.86 0.65
CA HIS A 33 6.99 12.71 1.50
C HIS A 33 8.24 12.92 2.37
N LYS A 34 9.24 13.68 1.89
CA LYS A 34 10.37 14.09 2.74
C LYS A 34 9.91 14.99 3.89
N ASN A 35 8.84 15.75 3.69
CA ASN A 35 8.27 16.60 4.72
C ASN A 35 7.42 15.78 5.71
N ARG A 36 7.98 15.51 6.89
CA ARG A 36 7.32 14.76 7.98
C ARG A 36 6.00 15.42 8.41
N ILE A 37 5.90 16.75 8.32
CA ILE A 37 4.70 17.50 8.68
C ILE A 37 3.58 17.18 7.69
N LYS A 38 3.85 17.31 6.38
CA LYS A 38 2.85 17.02 5.32
C LYS A 38 2.35 15.58 5.36
N ARG A 39 3.21 14.61 5.68
CA ARG A 39 2.79 13.22 5.90
C ARG A 39 1.86 13.10 7.09
N CYS A 40 2.18 13.76 8.20
CA CYS A 40 1.35 13.74 9.38
C CYS A 40 -0.03 14.37 9.11
N GLU A 41 -0.05 15.55 8.47
CA GLU A 41 -1.29 16.22 8.04
C GLU A 41 -2.13 15.32 7.14
N ALA A 42 -1.54 14.74 6.09
CA ALA A 42 -2.28 13.87 5.18
C ALA A 42 -2.88 12.65 5.89
N TRP A 43 -2.15 12.03 6.82
CA TRP A 43 -2.68 10.93 7.62
C TRP A 43 -3.79 11.38 8.58
N THR A 44 -3.69 12.56 9.17
CA THR A 44 -4.76 13.17 9.97
C THR A 44 -6.01 13.38 9.15
N GLU A 45 -5.90 13.93 7.94
CA GLU A 45 -7.04 14.15 7.04
C GLU A 45 -7.70 12.83 6.63
N ILE A 46 -6.90 11.82 6.26
CA ILE A 46 -7.41 10.48 5.93
C ILE A 46 -8.12 9.86 7.13
N ALA A 47 -7.54 9.96 8.33
CA ALA A 47 -8.14 9.42 9.55
C ALA A 47 -9.45 10.13 9.89
N GLY A 48 -9.51 11.45 9.72
CA GLY A 48 -10.73 12.25 9.85
C GLY A 48 -11.82 11.80 8.86
N MET A 49 -11.47 11.63 7.58
CA MET A 49 -12.41 11.12 6.57
C MET A 49 -12.90 9.69 6.85
N MET A 50 -12.02 8.83 7.34
CA MET A 50 -12.36 7.46 7.72
C MET A 50 -13.13 7.36 9.04
N GLY A 51 -13.22 8.45 9.81
CA GLY A 51 -13.78 8.44 11.17
C GLY A 51 -13.02 7.50 12.11
N THR A 52 -11.71 7.36 11.95
CA THR A 52 -10.90 6.37 12.69
C THR A 52 -9.55 6.90 13.13
N ASN A 53 -8.77 6.05 13.80
CA ASN A 53 -7.42 6.39 14.25
C ASN A 53 -6.40 6.31 13.11
N ILE A 54 -5.51 7.31 13.04
CA ILE A 54 -4.36 7.34 12.12
C ILE A 54 -3.58 6.02 12.14
N LYS A 55 -3.29 5.49 13.35
CA LYS A 55 -2.56 4.24 13.53
C LYS A 55 -3.26 3.04 12.87
N LEU A 56 -4.60 3.01 12.91
CA LEU A 56 -5.37 1.93 12.30
C LEU A 56 -5.32 2.02 10.77
N CYS A 57 -5.51 3.22 10.21
CA CYS A 57 -5.35 3.49 8.78
C CYS A 57 -3.96 3.07 8.29
N GLN A 58 -2.90 3.47 9.00
CA GLN A 58 -1.52 3.12 8.68
C GLN A 58 -1.28 1.61 8.71
N THR A 59 -1.75 0.93 9.76
CA THR A 59 -1.59 -0.52 9.91
C THR A 59 -2.30 -1.26 8.78
N LYS A 60 -3.55 -0.89 8.49
CA LYS A 60 -4.34 -1.49 7.40
C LYS A 60 -3.68 -1.22 6.05
N TRP A 61 -3.31 0.02 5.77
CA TRP A 61 -2.59 0.38 4.55
C TRP A 61 -1.29 -0.41 4.38
N LYS A 62 -0.51 -0.56 5.45
CA LYS A 62 0.72 -1.36 5.44
C LYS A 62 0.44 -2.81 5.07
N SER A 63 -0.56 -3.46 5.67
CA SER A 63 -0.95 -4.83 5.32
C SER A 63 -1.40 -4.97 3.86
N LEU A 64 -2.11 -3.97 3.32
CA LEU A 64 -2.53 -3.97 1.91
C LEU A 64 -1.32 -3.86 0.97
N ARG A 65 -0.43 -2.91 1.25
CA ARG A 65 0.79 -2.71 0.46
C ARG A 65 1.69 -3.94 0.50
N ASP A 66 1.87 -4.56 1.66
CA ASP A 66 2.65 -5.78 1.82
C ASP A 66 2.09 -6.93 0.97
N ARG A 67 0.78 -7.17 1.06
CA ARG A 67 0.10 -8.18 0.25
C ARG A 67 0.26 -7.88 -1.25
N TYR A 68 0.11 -6.62 -1.65
CA TYR A 68 0.30 -6.19 -3.04
C TYR A 68 1.72 -6.45 -3.55
N ILE A 69 2.74 -6.06 -2.79
CA ILE A 69 4.15 -6.30 -3.14
C ILE A 69 4.41 -7.80 -3.28
N LYS A 70 3.89 -8.62 -2.37
CA LYS A 70 4.02 -10.08 -2.44
C LYS A 70 3.41 -10.66 -3.71
N ILE A 71 2.26 -10.13 -4.16
CA ILE A 71 1.62 -10.54 -5.42
C ILE A 71 2.50 -10.15 -6.60
N ILE A 72 2.94 -8.89 -6.69
CA ILE A 72 3.77 -8.40 -7.80
C ILE A 72 5.11 -9.15 -7.88
N ASN A 73 5.76 -9.38 -6.74
CA ASN A 73 7.00 -10.14 -6.68
C ASN A 73 6.79 -11.59 -7.13
N LYS A 74 5.68 -12.21 -6.71
CA LYS A 74 5.32 -13.55 -7.15
C LYS A 74 5.02 -13.61 -8.65
N GLU A 75 4.31 -12.63 -9.21
CA GLU A 75 4.07 -12.54 -10.66
C GLU A 75 5.38 -12.38 -11.43
N LYS A 76 6.31 -11.55 -10.92
CA LYS A 76 7.64 -11.35 -11.52
C LYS A 76 8.44 -12.66 -11.56
N ILE A 77 8.56 -13.35 -10.43
CA ILE A 77 9.25 -14.65 -10.35
C ILE A 77 8.58 -15.67 -11.27
N THR A 78 7.25 -15.75 -11.28
CA THR A 78 6.50 -16.68 -12.13
C THR A 78 6.77 -16.43 -13.62
N LEU A 79 6.86 -15.16 -14.02
CA LEU A 79 7.22 -14.75 -15.39
C LEU A 79 8.67 -15.12 -15.73
N GLU A 80 9.62 -14.87 -14.82
CA GLU A 80 11.03 -15.26 -14.98
C GLU A 80 11.21 -16.78 -15.10
N ASN A 81 10.39 -17.56 -14.39
CA ASN A 81 10.36 -19.02 -14.47
C ASN A 81 9.54 -19.58 -15.65
N GLY A 82 9.06 -18.75 -16.57
CA GLY A 82 8.29 -19.18 -17.75
C GLY A 82 6.93 -19.83 -17.43
N SER A 83 6.44 -19.65 -16.20
CA SER A 83 5.20 -20.24 -15.71
C SER A 83 4.00 -19.33 -16.01
N PRO A 84 2.79 -19.88 -16.18
CA PRO A 84 1.61 -19.06 -16.44
C PRO A 84 1.26 -18.21 -15.21
N ILE A 85 1.19 -16.90 -15.41
CA ILE A 85 0.77 -15.94 -14.39
C ILE A 85 -0.68 -16.24 -13.99
N LYS A 86 -0.89 -16.65 -12.75
CA LYS A 86 -2.23 -16.83 -12.19
C LYS A 86 -2.83 -15.46 -11.89
N ARG A 87 -3.97 -15.13 -12.52
CA ARG A 87 -4.73 -13.92 -12.21
C ARG A 87 -5.07 -13.90 -10.72
N ASN A 88 -4.62 -12.87 -10.03
CA ASN A 88 -4.90 -12.71 -8.61
C ASN A 88 -6.33 -12.16 -8.42
N ASN A 89 -7.23 -12.95 -7.84
CA ASN A 89 -8.64 -12.59 -7.60
C ASN A 89 -8.84 -11.59 -6.45
N TRP A 90 -7.79 -10.90 -6.03
CA TRP A 90 -7.91 -9.95 -4.93
C TRP A 90 -8.61 -8.67 -5.41
N LYS A 91 -9.82 -8.41 -4.93
CA LYS A 91 -10.62 -7.25 -5.33
C LYS A 91 -9.91 -5.89 -5.17
N TYR A 92 -9.00 -5.77 -4.21
CA TYR A 92 -8.20 -4.55 -3.98
C TYR A 92 -6.98 -4.42 -4.88
N PHE A 93 -6.61 -5.47 -5.62
CA PHE A 93 -5.43 -5.48 -6.49
C PHE A 93 -5.53 -4.40 -7.57
N ARG A 94 -6.70 -4.25 -8.19
CA ARG A 94 -6.95 -3.20 -9.20
C ARG A 94 -6.86 -1.80 -8.59
N PHE A 95 -7.34 -1.64 -7.35
CA PHE A 95 -7.25 -0.37 -6.64
C PHE A 95 -5.83 -0.03 -6.21
N LEU A 96 -4.97 -1.02 -5.94
CA LEU A 96 -3.56 -0.81 -5.57
C LEU A 96 -2.63 -0.79 -6.80
N HIS A 97 -3.16 -1.02 -8.00
CA HIS A 97 -2.37 -1.07 -9.23
C HIS A 97 -1.62 0.24 -9.52
N PHE A 98 -2.13 1.39 -9.06
CA PHE A 98 -1.42 2.67 -9.20
C PHE A 98 -0.08 2.70 -8.45
N LEU A 99 0.07 1.89 -7.39
CA LEU A 99 1.33 1.77 -6.66
C LEU A 99 2.42 1.13 -7.51
N LYS A 100 2.06 0.27 -8.49
CA LYS A 100 3.03 -0.38 -9.39
C LYS A 100 3.98 0.62 -10.03
N ASP A 101 3.43 1.76 -10.47
CA ASP A 101 4.20 2.77 -11.17
C ASP A 101 5.18 3.49 -10.24
N THR A 102 4.78 3.75 -8.99
CA THR A 102 5.68 4.30 -7.96
C THR A 102 6.63 3.30 -7.31
N LEU A 103 6.33 2.01 -7.41
CA LEU A 103 7.18 0.91 -6.95
C LEU A 103 8.17 0.47 -8.03
N LYS A 104 8.17 1.11 -9.22
CA LYS A 104 9.24 0.93 -10.18
C LYS A 104 10.57 1.11 -9.44
N PRO A 105 11.46 0.12 -9.49
CA PRO A 105 12.73 0.23 -8.82
C PRO A 105 13.48 1.37 -9.52
N SER A 106 13.67 2.48 -8.82
CA SER A 106 15.03 3.02 -8.83
C SER A 106 15.87 1.86 -8.32
N ARG A 107 16.70 1.33 -9.22
CA ARG A 107 17.69 0.31 -8.94
C ARG A 107 18.40 0.68 -7.64
N THR A 108 18.21 -0.13 -6.59
CA THR A 108 18.91 -0.05 -5.30
C THR A 108 18.51 1.22 -4.52
N GLU A 109 17.98 1.15 -3.30
CA GLU A 109 18.75 1.16 -2.06
C GLU A 109 17.89 0.57 -0.92
N HIS A 110 17.86 -0.75 -0.85
CA HIS A 110 17.82 -1.41 0.45
C HIS A 110 18.93 -2.45 0.47
N ASN A 111 20.17 -1.95 0.40
CA ASN A 111 21.30 -2.69 0.94
C ASN A 111 21.24 -2.53 2.47
N MET A 112 20.33 -3.25 3.12
CA MET A 112 20.61 -3.67 4.49
C MET A 112 21.37 -4.98 4.39
N ASN A 113 22.71 -4.89 4.38
CA ASN A 113 23.64 -5.67 5.22
C ASN A 113 25.08 -5.47 4.71
N LEU A 114 26.01 -5.06 5.58
CA LEU A 114 27.11 -5.91 6.08
C LEU A 114 28.24 -5.09 6.74
N GLU A 115 28.28 -5.18 8.08
CA GLU A 115 29.47 -5.41 8.94
C GLU A 115 30.68 -4.46 8.89
N SER A 116 30.88 -3.71 9.99
CA SER A 116 32.05 -3.79 10.90
C SER A 116 31.77 -2.99 12.18
#